data_AF-A0A0W0V028-F1
#
_entry.id   AF-A0A0W0V028-F1
#
_cell.length_a   1.000
_cell.length_b   1.000
_cell.length_c   1.000
_cell.angle_alpha   90.00
_cell.angle_beta   90.00
_cell.angle_gamma   90.00
#
_symmetry.space_group_name_H-M   'P 1'
#
loop_
_entity.id
_entity.type
_entity.pdbx_description
1 polymer ?
#
loop_
_entity_poly.entity_id
_entity_poly.type
_entity_poly.pdbx_seq_one_letter_code
_entity_poly.pdbx_strand_id
1 'polypeptide(L)'
;MGKKTVTSSNLSLLKKPTGINGIDEITFGGLPEGRPTLLCGSPGCGKTLMATQFLVNGAMQFNEPGLFVSFEETECELITNASSLDFNLQKLIDEKKLAIEHIFIDRNEFEEAVSSLMDTWILLQSVHANGENNRIISVLKSRGMKHSNQIREMLITNNGIDFTDVYLGKGKVLTGSARITQQAIESQQEINQNYEIKHKQCENLYKVKTIEAQISALQLELAMTKDDIQHAIIRSNKLEKLNKNEQKKMSSSRMADKLNIAAQKKG
;
A
#
# COMPACT_ATOMS: atom_id res chain seq x y z
N MET A 1 35.54 -41.67 8.30
CA MET A 1 34.57 -40.78 8.98
C MET A 1 34.79 -39.35 8.49
N GLY A 2 34.17 -38.96 7.38
CA GLY A 2 34.31 -37.60 6.83
C GLY A 2 33.32 -36.65 7.50
N LYS A 3 33.81 -35.71 8.30
CA LYS A 3 33.00 -34.59 8.79
C LYS A 3 32.57 -33.76 7.57
N LYS A 4 31.29 -33.83 7.18
CA LYS A 4 30.70 -32.87 6.26
C LYS A 4 30.68 -31.51 6.97
N THR A 5 31.59 -30.64 6.57
CA THR A 5 31.59 -29.21 6.87
C THR A 5 30.32 -28.61 6.30
N VAL A 6 29.40 -28.17 7.17
CA VAL A 6 28.23 -27.38 6.76
C VAL A 6 28.72 -25.96 6.46
N THR A 7 28.82 -25.62 5.18
CA THR A 7 29.09 -24.27 4.71
C THR A 7 27.88 -23.37 5.02
N SER A 8 28.12 -22.31 5.79
CA SER A 8 27.14 -21.36 6.32
C SER A 8 26.64 -20.35 5.26
N SER A 9 26.15 -20.82 4.12
CA SER A 9 25.53 -19.98 3.10
C SER A 9 24.08 -20.41 2.91
N ASN A 10 23.16 -19.66 3.54
CA ASN A 10 21.70 -19.81 3.55
C ASN A 10 21.13 -21.06 4.25
N LEU A 11 21.30 -21.16 5.58
CA LEU A 11 20.40 -21.99 6.40
C LEU A 11 19.05 -21.28 6.59
N SER A 12 18.24 -21.20 5.54
CA SER A 12 16.83 -20.80 5.66
C SER A 12 15.98 -22.05 5.91
N LEU A 13 15.14 -22.01 6.95
CA LEU A 13 14.18 -23.09 7.18
C LEU A 13 13.20 -23.19 6.00
N LEU A 14 12.98 -24.41 5.53
CA LEU A 14 12.09 -24.70 4.40
C LEU A 14 10.63 -24.60 4.83
N LYS A 15 9.78 -24.09 3.92
CA LYS A 15 8.32 -24.04 4.08
C LYS A 15 7.66 -24.90 3.04
N LYS A 16 6.57 -25.54 3.44
CA LYS A 16 5.68 -26.31 2.58
C LYS A 16 4.36 -25.56 2.44
N PRO A 17 3.93 -25.25 1.20
CA PRO A 17 2.65 -24.60 0.98
C PRO A 17 1.52 -25.49 1.50
N THR A 18 0.50 -24.86 2.04
CA THR A 18 -0.71 -25.51 2.55
C THR A 18 -1.75 -25.72 1.47
N GLY A 19 -1.62 -25.03 0.33
CA GLY A 19 -2.64 -24.96 -0.71
C GLY A 19 -3.86 -24.13 -0.30
N ILE A 20 -3.79 -23.45 0.85
CA ILE A 20 -4.79 -22.53 1.35
C ILE A 20 -4.20 -21.13 1.20
N ASN A 21 -4.59 -20.42 0.14
CA ASN A 21 -3.96 -19.16 -0.29
C ASN A 21 -3.74 -18.17 0.86
N GLY A 22 -4.78 -17.89 1.66
CA GLY A 22 -4.66 -16.96 2.78
C GLY A 22 -3.72 -17.42 3.90
N ILE A 23 -3.56 -18.72 4.13
CA ILE A 23 -2.57 -19.26 5.07
C ILE A 23 -1.17 -19.10 4.50
N ASP A 24 -0.96 -19.46 3.25
CA ASP A 24 0.34 -19.37 2.59
C ASP A 24 0.81 -17.90 2.49
N GLU A 25 -0.12 -16.97 2.36
CA GLU A 25 0.16 -15.53 2.45
C GLU A 25 0.60 -15.10 3.86
N ILE A 26 -0.18 -15.39 4.91
CA ILE A 26 0.17 -14.94 6.28
C ILE A 26 1.41 -15.66 6.83
N THR A 27 1.69 -16.85 6.32
CA THR A 27 2.88 -17.62 6.67
C THR A 27 4.03 -17.39 5.70
N PHE A 28 3.90 -16.54 4.67
CA PHE A 28 4.94 -16.28 3.66
C PHE A 28 5.54 -17.54 3.05
N GLY A 29 4.70 -18.33 2.39
CA GLY A 29 5.09 -19.54 1.64
C GLY A 29 4.79 -20.86 2.34
N GLY A 30 3.95 -20.85 3.39
CA GLY A 30 3.43 -22.05 4.03
C GLY A 30 4.05 -22.38 5.38
N LEU A 31 3.81 -23.62 5.84
CA LEU A 31 4.20 -24.09 7.17
C LEU A 31 5.63 -24.65 7.19
N PRO A 32 6.34 -24.60 8.33
CA PRO A 32 7.69 -25.13 8.40
C PRO A 32 7.75 -26.64 8.15
N GLU A 33 8.60 -27.05 7.22
CA GLU A 33 8.81 -28.45 6.89
C GLU A 33 9.44 -29.22 8.06
N GLY A 34 8.85 -30.37 8.41
CA GLY A 34 9.36 -31.24 9.48
C GLY A 34 9.25 -30.63 10.88
N ARG A 35 8.42 -29.59 11.07
CA ARG A 35 8.21 -28.93 12.37
C ARG A 35 6.74 -28.83 12.74
N PRO A 36 6.41 -28.93 14.03
CA PRO A 36 5.04 -28.89 14.48
C PRO A 36 4.44 -27.48 14.38
N THR A 37 3.19 -27.43 13.92
CA THR A 37 2.35 -26.22 13.90
C THR A 37 1.13 -26.43 14.78
N LEU A 38 0.85 -25.48 15.65
CA LEU A 38 -0.30 -25.47 16.52
C LEU A 38 -1.37 -24.52 15.97
N LEU A 39 -2.55 -25.06 15.69
CA LEU A 39 -3.76 -24.29 15.40
C LEU A 39 -4.66 -24.25 16.64
N CYS A 40 -4.75 -23.09 17.29
CA CYS A 40 -5.59 -22.90 18.47
C CYS A 40 -6.84 -22.09 18.15
N GLY A 41 -7.91 -22.32 18.91
CA GLY A 41 -9.11 -21.52 18.83
C GLY A 41 -10.28 -22.15 19.56
N SER A 42 -11.29 -21.34 19.89
CA SER A 42 -12.51 -21.81 20.53
C SER A 42 -13.26 -22.86 19.68
N PRO A 43 -14.14 -23.67 20.27
CA PRO A 43 -15.04 -24.55 19.52
C PRO A 43 -15.81 -23.76 18.45
N GLY A 44 -16.05 -24.37 17.28
CA GLY A 44 -16.78 -23.72 16.18
C GLY A 44 -15.99 -22.70 15.35
N CYS A 45 -14.73 -22.39 15.71
CA CYS A 45 -13.87 -21.50 14.93
C CYS A 45 -13.33 -22.10 13.61
N GLY A 46 -13.62 -23.37 13.29
CA GLY A 46 -13.20 -24.00 12.01
C GLY A 46 -11.85 -24.71 12.03
N LYS A 47 -11.35 -25.15 13.20
CA LYS A 47 -10.07 -25.87 13.35
C LYS A 47 -10.03 -27.17 12.55
N THR A 48 -11.01 -28.06 12.77
CA THR A 48 -11.12 -29.34 12.04
C THR A 48 -11.17 -29.08 10.54
N LEU A 49 -11.99 -28.12 10.12
CA LEU A 49 -12.12 -27.79 8.70
C LEU A 49 -10.79 -27.36 8.07
N MET A 50 -10.04 -26.50 8.74
CA MET A 50 -8.72 -26.07 8.25
C MET A 50 -7.72 -27.22 8.20
N ALA A 51 -7.75 -28.13 9.18
CA ALA A 51 -6.92 -29.33 9.18
C ALA A 51 -7.29 -30.29 8.04
N THR A 52 -8.59 -30.53 7.82
CA THR A 52 -9.09 -31.36 6.72
C THR A 52 -8.70 -30.77 5.36
N GLN A 53 -8.93 -29.47 5.16
CA GLN A 53 -8.55 -28.76 3.93
C GLN A 53 -7.05 -28.90 3.64
N PHE A 54 -6.20 -28.72 4.66
CA PHE A 54 -4.75 -28.84 4.52
C PHE A 54 -4.35 -30.25 4.02
N LEU A 55 -4.94 -31.31 4.58
CA LEU A 55 -4.65 -32.68 4.16
C LEU A 55 -5.19 -32.98 2.76
N VAL A 56 -6.40 -32.52 2.44
CA VAL A 56 -6.98 -32.65 1.08
C VAL A 56 -6.10 -31.97 0.05
N ASN A 57 -5.65 -30.74 0.31
CA ASN A 57 -4.76 -30.00 -0.57
C ASN A 57 -3.39 -30.68 -0.70
N GLY A 58 -2.83 -31.17 0.41
CA GLY A 58 -1.63 -32.01 0.43
C GLY A 58 -1.73 -33.18 -0.55
N ALA A 59 -2.80 -33.96 -0.41
CA ALA A 59 -3.05 -35.15 -1.23
C ALA A 59 -3.32 -34.82 -2.70
N MET A 60 -4.10 -33.77 -2.98
CA MET A 60 -4.58 -33.46 -4.34
C MET A 60 -3.62 -32.60 -5.14
N GLN A 61 -2.99 -31.59 -4.52
CA GLN A 61 -2.17 -30.60 -5.22
C GLN A 61 -0.69 -30.94 -5.17
N PHE A 62 -0.23 -31.54 -4.07
CA PHE A 62 1.19 -31.81 -3.83
C PHE A 62 1.54 -33.30 -3.85
N ASN A 63 0.54 -34.18 -3.99
CA ASN A 63 0.69 -35.64 -3.92
C ASN A 63 1.38 -36.10 -2.62
N GLU A 64 1.10 -35.40 -1.52
CA GLU A 64 1.61 -35.68 -0.18
C GLU A 64 0.51 -36.40 0.62
N PRO A 65 0.67 -37.68 0.97
CA PRO A 65 -0.33 -38.40 1.74
C PRO A 65 -0.40 -37.90 3.18
N GLY A 66 -1.59 -37.96 3.77
CA GLY A 66 -1.88 -37.40 5.09
C GLY A 66 -2.51 -38.39 6.06
N LEU A 67 -2.31 -38.17 7.36
CA LEU A 67 -3.00 -38.87 8.45
C LEU A 67 -3.75 -37.84 9.30
N PHE A 68 -5.07 -38.02 9.43
CA PHE A 68 -5.88 -37.26 10.37
C PHE A 68 -6.06 -38.09 11.65
N VAL A 69 -5.49 -37.65 12.76
CA VAL A 69 -5.77 -38.25 14.07
C VAL A 69 -6.78 -37.39 14.80
N SER A 70 -7.97 -37.94 15.06
CA SER A 70 -9.07 -37.27 15.72
C SER A 70 -9.32 -37.83 17.12
N PHE A 71 -9.70 -36.98 18.06
CA PHE A 71 -10.09 -37.35 19.43
C PHE A 71 -11.54 -36.98 19.75
N GLU A 72 -12.20 -36.26 18.85
CA GLU A 72 -13.56 -35.72 19.07
C GLU A 72 -14.55 -36.23 18.02
N GLU A 73 -14.13 -36.30 16.75
CA GLU A 73 -14.99 -36.64 15.61
C GLU A 73 -14.56 -37.98 15.00
N THR A 74 -15.50 -38.87 14.77
CA THR A 74 -15.29 -40.17 14.12
C THR A 74 -15.00 -40.01 12.63
N GLU A 75 -14.45 -41.05 11.99
CA GLU A 75 -14.21 -41.07 10.54
C GLU A 75 -15.49 -40.77 9.73
N CYS A 76 -16.62 -41.39 10.11
CA CYS A 76 -17.89 -41.19 9.42
C CYS A 76 -18.39 -39.74 9.52
N GLU A 77 -18.25 -39.10 10.69
CA GLU A 77 -18.60 -37.69 10.89
C GLU A 77 -17.70 -36.78 10.05
N LEU A 78 -16.38 -37.02 10.04
CA LEU A 78 -15.44 -36.23 9.24
C LEU A 78 -15.72 -36.35 7.73
N ILE A 79 -15.98 -37.56 7.22
CA ILE A 79 -16.36 -37.79 5.82
C ILE A 79 -17.65 -37.03 5.49
N THR A 80 -18.65 -37.12 6.36
CA THR A 80 -19.94 -36.44 6.17
C THR A 80 -19.77 -34.92 6.15
N ASN A 81 -19.05 -34.36 7.11
CA ASN A 81 -18.78 -32.92 7.21
C ASN A 81 -18.01 -32.42 5.99
N ALA A 82 -16.99 -33.14 5.56
CA ALA A 82 -16.17 -32.77 4.41
C ALA A 82 -16.94 -32.85 3.08
N SER A 83 -17.87 -33.80 2.95
CA SER A 83 -18.70 -33.92 1.73
C SER A 83 -19.58 -32.69 1.48
N SER A 84 -19.97 -31.97 2.53
CA SER A 84 -20.75 -30.72 2.41
C SER A 84 -19.95 -29.55 1.84
N LEU A 85 -18.63 -29.71 1.73
CA LEU A 85 -17.67 -28.70 1.26
C LEU A 85 -16.94 -29.17 -0.02
N ASP A 86 -17.57 -30.07 -0.77
CA ASP A 86 -17.06 -30.68 -1.99
C ASP A 86 -15.75 -31.48 -1.81
N PHE A 87 -15.41 -31.87 -0.58
CA PHE A 87 -14.27 -32.75 -0.30
C PHE A 87 -14.69 -34.20 -0.21
N ASN A 88 -14.27 -35.00 -1.19
CA ASN A 88 -14.50 -36.44 -1.18
C ASN A 88 -13.36 -37.17 -0.43
N LEU A 89 -13.45 -37.20 0.90
CA LEU A 89 -12.47 -37.89 1.74
C LEU A 89 -12.45 -39.39 1.50
N GLN A 90 -13.62 -40.01 1.26
CA GLN A 90 -13.71 -41.46 0.99
C GLN A 90 -12.83 -41.85 -0.19
N LYS A 91 -12.90 -41.09 -1.30
CA LYS A 91 -12.04 -41.31 -2.47
C LYS A 91 -10.55 -41.22 -2.12
N LEU A 92 -10.15 -40.26 -1.28
CA LEU A 92 -8.75 -40.10 -0.88
C LEU A 92 -8.28 -41.25 0.01
N ILE A 93 -9.17 -41.81 0.84
CA ILE A 93 -8.90 -42.99 1.66
C ILE A 93 -8.75 -44.24 0.79
N ASP A 94 -9.66 -44.44 -0.17
CA ASP A 94 -9.60 -45.56 -1.11
C ASP A 94 -8.32 -45.52 -1.97
N GLU A 95 -7.88 -44.33 -2.36
CA GLU A 95 -6.61 -44.08 -3.07
C GLU A 95 -5.36 -44.17 -2.17
N LYS A 96 -5.52 -44.41 -0.86
CA LYS A 96 -4.45 -44.44 0.16
C LYS A 96 -3.65 -43.14 0.27
N LYS A 97 -4.28 -42.02 -0.06
CA LYS A 97 -3.70 -40.67 0.09
C LYS A 97 -4.09 -40.02 1.41
N LEU A 98 -5.14 -40.52 2.07
CA LEU A 98 -5.58 -40.06 3.38
C LEU A 98 -5.86 -41.28 4.26
N ALA A 99 -5.49 -41.21 5.53
CA ALA A 99 -5.96 -42.12 6.57
C ALA A 99 -6.57 -41.30 7.70
N ILE A 100 -7.60 -41.84 8.36
CA ILE A 100 -8.24 -41.22 9.52
C ILE A 100 -8.21 -42.22 10.67
N GLU A 101 -7.69 -41.80 11.81
CA GLU A 101 -7.62 -42.61 13.02
C GLU A 101 -8.32 -41.87 14.16
N HIS A 102 -9.32 -42.51 14.77
CA HIS A 102 -10.03 -41.95 15.91
C HIS A 102 -9.53 -42.60 17.21
N ILE A 103 -8.97 -41.78 18.10
CA ILE A 103 -8.43 -42.22 19.38
C ILE A 103 -9.32 -41.67 20.50
N PHE A 104 -9.83 -42.55 21.35
CA PHE A 104 -10.53 -42.13 22.55
C PHE A 104 -9.52 -41.73 23.62
N ILE A 105 -9.44 -40.43 23.91
CA ILE A 105 -8.68 -39.91 25.05
C ILE A 105 -9.67 -39.36 26.08
N ASP A 106 -9.47 -39.76 27.34
CA ASP A 106 -10.19 -39.18 28.46
C ASP A 106 -9.75 -37.72 28.63
N ARG A 107 -10.70 -36.77 28.56
CA ARG A 107 -10.41 -35.32 28.50
C ARG A 107 -9.90 -34.81 29.86
N ASN A 108 -8.65 -35.11 30.21
CA ASN A 108 -7.98 -34.50 31.35
C ASN A 108 -6.53 -34.11 31.00
N GLU A 109 -6.25 -32.82 31.22
CA GLU A 109 -4.96 -32.10 31.20
C GLU A 109 -4.14 -32.11 29.90
N PHE A 110 -4.41 -31.12 29.05
CA PHE A 110 -3.49 -30.68 27.99
C PHE A 110 -3.49 -29.16 27.87
N GLU A 111 -3.06 -28.41 28.90
CA GLU A 111 -2.89 -26.96 28.75
C GLU A 111 -1.60 -26.40 29.36
N GLU A 112 -1.13 -25.32 28.72
CA GLU A 112 0.11 -24.54 28.89
C GLU A 112 1.42 -25.11 28.29
N ALA A 113 1.80 -26.37 28.50
CA ALA A 113 3.12 -26.86 28.03
C ALA A 113 3.25 -26.95 26.49
N VAL A 114 2.13 -27.17 25.80
CA VAL A 114 2.09 -27.43 24.35
C VAL A 114 2.60 -26.25 23.54
N SER A 115 2.27 -25.01 23.92
CA SER A 115 2.73 -23.85 23.15
C SER A 115 4.25 -23.80 23.10
N SER A 116 4.95 -24.03 24.21
CA SER A 116 6.41 -23.95 24.27
C SER A 116 7.13 -24.91 23.30
N LEU A 117 6.49 -26.05 23.01
CA LEU A 117 6.98 -27.12 22.13
C LEU A 117 6.74 -26.85 20.64
N MET A 118 5.86 -25.90 20.31
CA MET A 118 5.41 -25.66 18.94
C MET A 118 6.26 -24.58 18.27
N ASP A 119 6.69 -24.84 17.04
CA ASP A 119 7.47 -23.90 16.24
C ASP A 119 6.60 -22.77 15.68
N THR A 120 5.43 -23.11 15.15
CA THR A 120 4.45 -22.15 14.64
C THR A 120 3.16 -22.23 15.45
N TRP A 121 2.62 -21.06 15.83
CA TRP A 121 1.34 -20.96 16.52
C TRP A 121 0.41 -20.03 15.74
N ILE A 122 -0.69 -20.60 15.26
CA ILE A 122 -1.77 -19.92 14.56
C ILE A 122 -2.98 -19.87 15.48
N LEU A 123 -3.60 -18.70 15.60
CA LEU A 123 -4.75 -18.46 16.45
C LEU A 123 -5.98 -18.16 15.59
N LEU A 124 -7.05 -18.93 15.80
CA LEU A 124 -8.39 -18.72 15.27
C LEU A 124 -9.32 -18.21 16.37
N GLN A 125 -9.90 -17.03 16.16
CA GLN A 125 -10.82 -16.40 17.11
C GLN A 125 -12.15 -16.10 16.45
N SER A 126 -13.23 -16.28 17.22
CA SER A 126 -14.56 -15.83 16.84
C SER A 126 -14.79 -14.41 17.35
N VAL A 127 -15.11 -13.51 16.44
CA VAL A 127 -15.45 -12.11 16.68
C VAL A 127 -16.94 -11.94 16.47
N HIS A 128 -17.65 -11.62 17.54
CA HIS A 128 -19.09 -11.40 17.53
C HIS A 128 -19.36 -9.90 17.43
N ALA A 129 -19.87 -9.44 16.29
CA ALA A 129 -20.17 -8.03 16.05
C ALA A 129 -21.35 -7.90 15.09
N ASN A 130 -22.21 -6.90 15.31
CA ASN A 130 -23.35 -6.57 14.43
C ASN A 130 -24.29 -7.76 14.13
N GLY A 131 -24.46 -8.68 15.09
CA GLY A 131 -25.28 -9.88 14.90
C GLY A 131 -24.62 -10.98 14.06
N GLU A 132 -23.36 -10.79 13.66
CA GLU A 132 -22.57 -11.77 12.93
C GLU A 132 -21.54 -12.43 13.83
N ASN A 133 -21.21 -13.68 13.53
CA ASN A 133 -20.10 -14.41 14.13
C ASN A 133 -19.01 -14.64 13.08
N ASN A 134 -18.08 -13.70 13.02
CA ASN A 134 -17.00 -13.68 12.04
C ASN A 134 -15.76 -14.33 12.64
N ARG A 135 -14.99 -15.06 11.84
CA ARG A 135 -13.78 -15.74 12.30
C ARG A 135 -12.57 -14.95 11.86
N ILE A 136 -11.57 -14.81 12.72
CA ILE A 136 -10.30 -14.17 12.38
C ILE A 136 -9.15 -15.13 12.63
N ILE A 137 -8.09 -14.99 11.84
CA ILE A 137 -6.85 -15.75 11.98
C ILE A 137 -5.66 -14.81 12.17
N SER A 138 -4.71 -15.22 13.00
CA SER A 138 -3.42 -14.55 13.15
C SER A 138 -2.30 -15.55 13.43
N VAL A 139 -1.07 -15.23 13.00
CA VAL A 139 0.13 -16.00 13.34
C VAL A 139 0.76 -15.34 14.57
N LEU A 140 0.76 -16.04 15.71
CA LEU A 140 1.32 -15.52 16.96
C LEU A 140 2.84 -15.66 17.01
N LYS A 141 3.36 -16.75 16.43
CA LYS A 141 4.80 -17.00 16.31
C LYS A 141 5.09 -17.97 15.18
N SER A 142 6.29 -17.85 14.62
CA SER A 142 6.92 -18.87 13.79
C SER A 142 8.43 -18.80 14.00
N ARG A 143 8.98 -19.74 14.78
CA ARG A 143 10.38 -19.70 15.24
C ARG A 143 11.34 -19.83 14.06
N GLY A 144 12.26 -18.88 13.93
CA GLY A 144 13.27 -18.87 12.87
C GLY A 144 12.72 -18.52 11.47
N MET A 145 11.48 -18.01 11.39
CA MET A 145 10.81 -17.72 10.12
C MET A 145 10.05 -16.40 10.16
N LYS A 146 10.05 -15.67 9.02
CA LYS A 146 9.16 -14.53 8.84
C LYS A 146 7.71 -14.99 8.71
N HIS A 147 6.79 -14.20 9.25
CA HIS A 147 5.34 -14.37 9.13
C HIS A 147 4.67 -12.98 9.20
N SER A 148 3.41 -12.91 8.79
CA SER A 148 2.63 -11.68 8.84
C SER A 148 2.21 -11.33 10.26
N ASN A 149 2.24 -10.04 10.59
CA ASN A 149 1.63 -9.50 11.81
C ASN A 149 0.16 -9.11 11.59
N GLN A 150 -0.37 -9.27 10.38
CA GLN A 150 -1.74 -8.89 10.04
C GLN A 150 -2.73 -9.98 10.44
N ILE A 151 -3.92 -9.54 10.86
CA ILE A 151 -5.08 -10.40 11.10
C ILE A 151 -5.83 -10.53 9.76
N ARG A 152 -6.35 -11.72 9.46
CA ARG A 152 -7.26 -11.96 8.33
C ARG A 152 -8.62 -12.43 8.81
N GLU A 153 -9.67 -12.10 8.07
CA GLU A 153 -11.00 -12.65 8.27
C GLU A 153 -11.10 -13.96 7.51
N MET A 154 -11.57 -15.01 8.17
CA MET A 154 -11.74 -16.35 7.61
C MET A 154 -13.20 -16.56 7.19
N LEU A 155 -13.39 -16.91 5.93
CA LEU A 155 -14.68 -17.18 5.31
C LEU A 155 -14.81 -18.70 5.08
N ILE A 156 -15.94 -19.27 5.50
CA ILE A 156 -16.29 -20.65 5.18
C ILE A 156 -17.21 -20.60 3.96
N THR A 157 -16.79 -21.22 2.87
CA THR A 157 -17.50 -21.30 1.59
C THR A 157 -17.86 -22.75 1.28
N ASN A 158 -18.68 -22.98 0.26
CA ASN A 158 -19.00 -24.34 -0.19
C ASN A 158 -17.78 -25.11 -0.74
N ASN A 159 -16.69 -24.42 -1.07
CA ASN A 159 -15.48 -25.04 -1.62
C ASN A 159 -14.34 -25.07 -0.59
N GLY A 160 -14.66 -24.85 0.69
CA GLY A 160 -13.68 -24.79 1.77
C GLY A 160 -13.46 -23.40 2.35
N ILE A 161 -12.27 -23.21 2.91
CA ILE A 161 -11.91 -21.97 3.61
C ILE A 161 -11.21 -20.97 2.67
N ASP A 162 -11.62 -19.72 2.77
CA ASP A 162 -10.93 -18.58 2.17
C ASP A 162 -10.63 -17.49 3.21
N PHE A 163 -9.77 -16.53 2.86
CA PHE A 163 -9.40 -15.43 3.73
C PHE A 163 -9.47 -14.09 3.02
N THR A 164 -9.86 -13.07 3.78
CA THR A 164 -9.93 -11.70 3.30
C THR A 164 -9.26 -10.74 4.28
N ASP A 165 -8.87 -9.56 3.77
CA ASP A 165 -8.33 -8.50 4.60
C ASP A 165 -9.38 -8.00 5.59
N VAL A 166 -8.93 -7.73 6.81
CA VAL A 166 -9.77 -7.10 7.82
C VAL A 166 -9.60 -5.60 7.75
N TYR A 167 -10.68 -4.87 7.97
CA TYR A 167 -10.62 -3.41 7.90
C TYR A 167 -10.28 -2.83 9.28
N LEU A 168 -9.23 -2.01 9.35
CA LEU A 168 -8.83 -1.32 10.57
C LEU A 168 -9.52 0.06 10.62
N GLY A 169 -10.75 0.09 11.16
CA GLY A 169 -11.40 1.34 11.54
C GLY A 169 -10.73 1.94 12.79
N LYS A 170 -11.20 3.12 13.26
CA LYS A 170 -10.75 3.90 14.46
C LYS A 170 -10.25 3.06 15.67
N GLY A 171 -9.10 2.40 15.57
CA GLY A 171 -8.58 1.45 16.55
C GLY A 171 -9.36 0.13 16.72
N LYS A 172 -10.30 -0.22 15.83
CA LYS A 172 -11.09 -1.46 15.91
C LYS A 172 -10.99 -2.28 14.63
N VAL A 173 -10.82 -3.59 14.80
CA VAL A 173 -10.86 -4.59 13.74
C VAL A 173 -12.31 -4.78 13.30
N LEU A 174 -12.66 -4.40 12.08
CA LEU A 174 -13.99 -4.51 11.50
C LEU A 174 -14.04 -5.72 10.54
N THR A 175 -15.01 -6.59 10.76
CA THR A 175 -15.27 -7.82 9.99
C THR A 175 -16.67 -7.80 9.38
N GLY A 176 -16.93 -8.69 8.42
CA GLY A 176 -18.26 -8.91 7.81
C GLY A 176 -18.95 -7.63 7.33
N SER A 177 -20.21 -7.43 7.70
CA SER A 177 -21.01 -6.26 7.28
C SER A 177 -20.43 -4.93 7.75
N ALA A 178 -19.74 -4.90 8.90
CA ALA A 178 -19.09 -3.70 9.41
C ALA A 178 -17.97 -3.22 8.47
N ARG A 179 -17.18 -4.17 7.96
CA ARG A 179 -16.12 -3.93 6.98
C ARG A 179 -16.70 -3.39 5.68
N ILE A 180 -17.73 -4.04 5.14
CA ILE A 180 -18.35 -3.65 3.86
C ILE A 180 -18.90 -2.22 3.94
N THR A 181 -19.60 -1.89 5.03
CA THR A 181 -20.16 -0.55 5.23
C THR A 181 -19.06 0.52 5.29
N GLN A 182 -17.97 0.24 6.02
CA GLN A 182 -16.87 1.20 6.14
C GLN A 182 -16.14 1.42 4.81
N GLN A 183 -15.89 0.34 4.05
CA GLN A 183 -15.30 0.42 2.71
C GLN A 183 -16.18 1.22 1.75
N ALA A 184 -17.50 1.09 1.83
CA ALA A 184 -18.45 1.85 1.01
C ALA A 184 -18.45 3.34 1.38
N ILE A 185 -18.38 3.67 2.67
CA ILE A 185 -18.31 5.06 3.15
C ILE A 185 -17.04 5.74 2.64
N GLU A 186 -15.89 5.07 2.75
CA GLU A 186 -14.60 5.64 2.37
C GLU A 186 -14.44 5.79 0.87
N SER A 187 -14.85 4.77 0.09
CA SER A 187 -14.85 4.89 -1.38
C SER A 187 -15.73 6.06 -1.84
N GLN A 188 -16.90 6.26 -1.22
CA GLN A 188 -17.75 7.41 -1.52
C GLN A 188 -17.09 8.75 -1.12
N GLN A 189 -16.39 8.79 0.02
CA GLN A 189 -15.66 9.98 0.46
C GLN A 189 -14.50 10.30 -0.48
N GLU A 190 -13.73 9.32 -0.92
CA GLU A 190 -12.63 9.50 -1.87
C GLU A 190 -13.14 10.02 -3.21
N ILE A 191 -14.24 9.47 -3.72
CA ILE A 191 -14.89 9.95 -4.95
C ILE A 191 -15.27 11.43 -4.81
N ASN A 192 -15.95 11.80 -3.72
CA ASN A 192 -16.35 13.18 -3.47
C ASN A 192 -15.15 14.13 -3.35
N GLN A 193 -14.11 13.74 -2.60
CA GLN A 193 -12.88 14.51 -2.47
C GLN A 193 -12.17 14.71 -3.82
N ASN A 194 -12.09 13.66 -4.63
CA ASN A 194 -11.50 13.75 -5.97
C ASN A 194 -12.29 14.68 -6.89
N TYR A 195 -13.62 14.65 -6.82
CA TYR A 195 -14.46 15.62 -7.54
C TYR A 195 -14.19 17.06 -7.09
N GLU A 196 -14.11 17.32 -5.79
CA GLU A 196 -13.80 18.65 -5.26
C GLU A 196 -12.41 19.14 -5.68
N ILE A 197 -11.39 18.28 -5.59
CA ILE A 197 -10.02 18.59 -5.99
C ILE A 197 -9.98 18.95 -7.48
N LYS A 198 -10.63 18.15 -8.33
CA LYS A 198 -10.69 18.38 -9.77
C LYS A 198 -11.37 19.71 -10.10
N HIS A 199 -12.47 20.03 -9.41
CA HIS A 199 -13.16 21.31 -9.59
C HIS A 199 -12.25 22.49 -9.21
N LYS A 200 -11.59 22.42 -8.03
CA LYS A 200 -10.64 23.44 -7.57
C LYS A 200 -9.46 23.60 -8.52
N GLN A 201 -8.96 22.50 -9.11
CA GLN A 201 -7.89 22.54 -10.10
C GLN A 201 -8.31 23.28 -11.37
N CYS A 202 -9.52 23.02 -11.89
CA CYS A 202 -10.05 23.76 -13.03
C CYS A 202 -10.17 25.25 -12.72
N GLU A 203 -10.73 25.61 -11.56
CA GLU A 203 -10.86 27.01 -11.15
C GLU A 203 -9.50 27.71 -11.04
N ASN A 204 -8.52 27.06 -10.40
CA ASN A 204 -7.17 27.60 -10.28
C ASN A 204 -6.48 27.73 -11.63
N LEU A 205 -6.70 26.80 -12.56
CA LEU A 205 -6.16 26.90 -13.91
C LEU A 205 -6.70 28.12 -14.65
N TYR A 206 -8.00 28.42 -14.51
CA TYR A 206 -8.57 29.64 -15.07
C TYR A 206 -7.94 30.89 -14.46
N LYS A 207 -7.76 30.93 -13.14
CA LYS A 207 -7.09 32.04 -12.44
C LYS A 207 -5.66 32.26 -12.95
N VAL A 208 -4.89 31.18 -13.10
CA VAL A 208 -3.52 31.26 -13.65
C VAL A 208 -3.54 31.87 -15.05
N LYS A 209 -4.40 31.37 -15.96
CA LYS A 209 -4.51 31.93 -17.32
C LYS A 209 -4.88 33.40 -17.33
N THR A 210 -5.80 33.83 -16.45
CA THR A 210 -6.18 35.25 -16.36
C THR A 210 -5.02 36.12 -15.84
N ILE A 211 -4.25 35.64 -14.87
CA ILE A 211 -3.09 36.37 -14.34
C ILE A 211 -1.99 36.45 -15.40
N GLU A 212 -1.73 35.38 -16.14
CA GLU A 212 -0.75 35.37 -17.25
C GLU A 212 -1.11 36.41 -18.32
N ALA A 213 -2.39 36.52 -18.68
CA ALA A 213 -2.86 37.55 -19.60
C ALA A 213 -2.63 38.97 -19.06
N GLN A 214 -2.88 39.21 -17.76
CA GLN A 214 -2.62 40.50 -17.12
C GLN A 214 -1.13 40.85 -17.10
N ILE A 215 -0.26 39.87 -16.77
CA ILE A 215 1.20 40.06 -16.80
C ILE A 215 1.66 40.44 -18.21
N SER A 216 1.15 39.74 -19.23
CA SER A 216 1.51 40.04 -20.62
C SER A 216 1.09 41.46 -21.03
N ALA A 217 -0.11 41.90 -20.64
CA ALA A 217 -0.58 43.26 -20.89
C ALA A 217 0.29 44.32 -20.19
N LEU A 218 0.61 44.12 -18.90
CA LEU A 218 1.47 45.03 -18.14
C LEU A 218 2.90 45.08 -18.68
N GLN A 219 3.44 43.96 -19.17
CA GLN A 219 4.75 43.91 -19.80
C GLN A 219 4.79 44.72 -21.10
N LEU A 220 3.72 44.69 -21.90
CA LEU A 220 3.59 45.51 -23.11
C LEU A 220 3.58 47.00 -22.76
N GLU A 221 2.78 47.39 -21.77
CA GLU A 221 2.68 48.77 -21.30
C GLU A 221 4.03 49.29 -20.77
N LEU A 222 4.76 48.45 -20.03
CA LEU A 222 6.11 48.76 -19.55
C LEU A 222 7.11 48.93 -20.71
N ALA A 223 7.01 48.11 -21.77
CA ALA A 223 7.86 48.23 -22.94
C ALA A 223 7.62 49.54 -23.70
N MET A 224 6.35 49.92 -23.91
CA MET A 224 5.97 51.20 -24.54
C MET A 224 6.51 52.39 -23.74
N THR A 225 6.29 52.37 -22.42
CA THR A 225 6.77 53.45 -21.53
C THR A 225 8.29 53.58 -21.55
N LYS A 226 9.02 52.46 -21.63
CA LYS A 226 10.49 52.48 -21.72
C LYS A 226 10.98 53.10 -23.03
N ASP A 227 10.32 52.80 -24.15
CA ASP A 227 10.65 53.35 -25.47
C ASP A 227 10.41 54.87 -25.50
N ASP A 228 9.28 55.32 -24.97
CA ASP A 228 8.95 56.75 -24.83
C ASP A 228 10.01 57.50 -24.01
N ILE A 229 10.45 56.92 -22.88
CA ILE A 229 11.52 57.49 -22.05
C ILE A 229 12.84 57.56 -22.84
N GLN A 230 13.21 56.51 -23.57
CA GLN A 230 14.43 56.52 -24.39
C GLN A 230 14.37 57.62 -25.46
N HIS A 231 13.23 57.74 -26.14
CA HIS A 231 13.01 58.79 -27.12
C HIS A 231 13.11 60.20 -26.50
N ALA A 232 12.55 60.41 -25.30
CA ALA A 232 12.66 61.67 -24.57
C ALA A 232 14.12 62.00 -24.21
N ILE A 233 14.89 61.02 -23.74
CA ILE A 233 16.33 61.18 -23.43
C ILE A 233 17.12 61.56 -24.70
N ILE A 234 16.88 60.88 -25.82
CA ILE A 234 17.54 61.19 -27.10
C ILE A 234 17.24 62.62 -27.55
N ARG A 235 15.97 63.05 -27.44
CA ARG A 235 15.55 64.42 -27.79
C ARG A 235 16.23 65.47 -26.91
N SER A 236 16.27 65.25 -25.60
CA SER A 236 16.95 66.13 -24.65
C SER A 236 18.45 66.27 -24.96
N ASN A 237 19.14 65.15 -25.17
CA ASN A 237 20.56 65.14 -25.51
C ASN A 237 20.86 65.86 -26.85
N LYS A 238 19.95 65.75 -27.83
CA LYS A 238 20.07 66.46 -29.11
C LYS A 238 19.91 67.97 -28.93
N LEU A 239 18.95 68.41 -28.12
CA LEU A 239 18.73 69.82 -27.77
C LEU A 239 19.92 70.40 -27.01
N GLU A 240 20.50 69.68 -26.05
CA GLU A 240 21.71 70.12 -25.36
C GLU A 240 22.90 70.30 -26.30
N LYS A 241 23.10 69.38 -27.26
CA LYS A 241 24.15 69.52 -28.28
C LYS A 241 23.93 70.73 -29.19
N LEU A 242 22.69 70.97 -29.60
CA LEU A 242 22.31 72.16 -30.39
C LEU A 242 22.60 73.45 -29.62
N ASN A 243 22.14 73.55 -28.37
CA ASN A 243 22.39 74.71 -27.51
C ASN A 243 23.90 74.94 -27.27
N LYS A 244 24.68 73.88 -27.03
CA LYS A 244 26.15 74.01 -26.90
C LYS A 244 26.82 74.49 -28.19
N ASN A 245 26.34 74.05 -29.35
CA ASN A 245 26.86 74.49 -30.65
C ASN A 245 26.49 75.94 -30.95
N GLU A 246 25.27 76.37 -30.62
CA GLU A 246 24.84 77.77 -30.74
C GLU A 246 25.62 78.68 -29.79
N GLN A 247 25.84 78.28 -28.54
CA GLN A 247 26.69 79.00 -27.59
C GLN A 247 28.13 79.13 -28.10
N LYS A 248 28.70 78.06 -28.69
CA LYS A 248 30.03 78.12 -29.31
C LYS A 248 30.05 79.10 -30.50
N LYS A 249 29.08 79.05 -31.41
CA LYS A 249 28.97 80.00 -32.54
C LYS A 249 28.80 81.46 -32.08
N MET A 250 28.00 81.69 -31.04
CA MET A 250 27.81 83.01 -30.43
C MET A 250 29.10 83.53 -29.79
N SER A 251 29.89 82.67 -29.12
CA SER A 251 31.19 83.07 -28.57
C SER A 251 32.23 83.39 -29.64
N SER A 252 32.25 82.65 -30.76
CA SER A 252 33.15 82.94 -31.89
C SER A 252 32.77 84.22 -32.63
N SER A 253 31.48 84.52 -32.79
CA SER A 253 31.02 85.80 -33.37
C SER A 253 31.43 86.99 -32.48
N ARG A 254 31.27 86.86 -31.15
CA ARG A 254 31.69 87.90 -30.20
C ARG A 254 33.21 88.12 -30.16
N MET A 255 34.01 87.09 -30.43
CA MET A 255 35.47 87.22 -30.60
C MET A 255 35.84 87.89 -31.92
N ALA A 256 35.15 87.56 -33.01
CA ALA A 256 35.35 88.20 -34.32
C ALA A 256 35.00 89.69 -34.28
N ASP A 257 33.89 90.08 -33.63
CA ASP A 257 33.52 91.49 -33.44
C ASP A 257 34.55 92.25 -32.59
N LYS A 258 35.09 91.64 -31.52
CA LYS A 258 36.18 92.24 -30.73
C LYS A 258 37.48 92.43 -31.51
N LEU A 259 37.83 91.48 -32.40
CA LEU A 259 39.00 91.58 -33.27
C LEU A 259 38.82 92.64 -34.36
N ASN A 260 37.62 92.78 -34.91
CA ASN A 260 37.30 93.80 -35.91
C ASN A 260 37.33 95.22 -35.31
N ILE A 261 36.84 95.38 -34.07
CA ILE A 261 36.93 96.63 -33.30
C ILE A 261 38.38 96.96 -32.92
N ALA A 262 39.23 95.95 -32.68
CA ALA A 262 40.66 96.14 -32.40
C ALA A 262 41.47 96.50 -33.66
N ALA A 263 41.08 96.00 -34.84
CA ALA A 263 41.70 96.33 -36.11
C ALA A 263 41.36 97.75 -36.59
N GLN A 264 40.14 98.24 -36.33
CA GLN A 264 39.73 99.62 -36.62
C GLN A 264 40.37 100.69 -35.73
N LYS A 265 41.02 100.31 -34.61
CA LYS A 265 41.75 101.23 -33.72
C LYS A 265 43.26 101.32 -34.01
N LYS A 266 43.76 100.65 -35.06
CA LYS A 266 45.19 100.60 -35.42
C LYS A 266 45.51 101.07 -36.86
N GLY A 267 44.54 101.64 -37.57
CA GLY A 267 44.76 102.43 -38.80
C GLY A 267 44.52 103.90 -38.50
#